data_AF-A0A9D8XDM2-F1
#
_entry.id   AF-A0A9D8XDM2-F1
#
_cell.length_a   1.000
_cell.length_b   1.000
_cell.length_c   1.000
_cell.angle_alpha   90.00
_cell.angle_beta   90.00
_cell.angle_gamma   90.00
#
_symmetry.space_group_name_H-M   'P 1'
#
loop_
_entity.id
_entity.type
_entity.pdbx_description
1 polymer ?
#
loop_
_entity_poly.entity_id
_entity_poly.type
_entity_poly.pdbx_seq_one_letter_code
_entity_poly.pdbx_strand_id
1 'polypeptide(L)'
;MNQAIEDYLMNNPLKVREALVLAEQQEQIEAQKRIAESYKANIKELNNADNSPFVGPKNAKVTIVEFFDFNCGYCKRLAPEMMKVIKANPDVKFVFKPVTFLGSLPTAKAAMAAYKQGKFLEVYEALLTHNGQITPAVIDEV
;
A
#
# COMPACT_ATOMS: atom_id res chain seq x y z
N MET A 1 -36.79 17.51 -21.22
CA MET A 1 -36.65 17.64 -19.75
C MET A 1 -37.91 18.30 -19.24
N ASN A 2 -38.48 17.85 -18.12
CA ASN A 2 -39.77 18.37 -17.64
C ASN A 2 -39.55 19.75 -16.99
N GLN A 3 -40.16 20.81 -17.53
CA GLN A 3 -39.97 22.21 -17.11
C GLN A 3 -40.14 22.38 -15.59
N ALA A 4 -41.11 21.67 -15.00
CA ALA A 4 -41.38 21.71 -13.57
C ALA A 4 -40.21 21.20 -12.70
N ILE A 5 -39.43 20.24 -13.20
CA ILE A 5 -38.26 19.71 -12.50
C ILE A 5 -37.13 20.74 -12.56
N GLU A 6 -36.92 21.36 -13.71
CA GLU A 6 -35.91 22.40 -13.89
C GLU A 6 -36.18 23.61 -12.99
N ASP A 7 -37.42 24.10 -12.99
CA ASP A 7 -37.84 25.23 -12.14
C ASP A 7 -37.68 24.91 -10.65
N TYR A 8 -38.00 23.68 -10.23
CA TYR A 8 -37.83 23.26 -8.85
C TYR A 8 -36.35 23.23 -8.44
N LEU A 9 -35.48 22.68 -9.28
CA LEU A 9 -34.03 22.60 -8.98
C LEU A 9 -33.39 23.99 -8.95
N MET A 10 -33.76 24.88 -9.88
CA MET A 10 -33.24 26.25 -9.92
C MET A 10 -33.68 27.09 -8.72
N ASN A 11 -34.90 26.88 -8.22
CA ASN A 11 -35.40 27.54 -7.00
C ASN A 11 -34.93 26.86 -5.70
N ASN A 12 -34.32 25.67 -5.77
CA ASN A 12 -33.86 24.91 -4.59
C ASN A 12 -32.44 24.36 -4.77
N PRO A 13 -31.41 25.20 -5.02
CA PRO A 13 -30.05 24.74 -5.33
C PRO A 13 -29.40 23.91 -4.21
N LEU A 14 -29.82 24.10 -2.96
CA LEU A 14 -29.34 23.30 -1.84
C LEU A 14 -29.76 21.83 -1.93
N LYS A 15 -30.88 21.52 -2.60
CA LYS A 15 -31.31 20.13 -2.83
C LYS A 15 -30.38 19.39 -3.78
N VAL A 16 -29.79 20.09 -4.75
CA VAL A 16 -28.74 19.52 -5.62
C VAL A 16 -27.51 19.18 -4.80
N ARG A 17 -27.06 20.10 -3.93
CA ARG A 17 -25.91 19.84 -3.04
C ARG A 17 -26.17 18.67 -2.09
N GLU A 18 -27.36 18.60 -1.50
CA GLU A 18 -27.77 17.48 -0.63
C GLU A 18 -27.73 16.14 -1.38
N ALA A 19 -28.29 16.10 -2.59
CA ALA A 19 -28.25 14.90 -3.43
C ALA A 19 -26.83 14.48 -3.80
N LEU A 20 -25.93 15.43 -4.12
CA LEU A 20 -24.52 15.15 -4.42
C LEU A 20 -23.79 14.57 -3.21
N VAL A 21 -23.99 15.13 -2.02
CA VAL A 21 -23.38 14.61 -0.78
C VAL A 21 -23.89 13.21 -0.46
N LEU A 22 -25.21 12.96 -0.64
CA LEU A 22 -25.79 11.64 -0.45
C LEU A 22 -25.23 10.62 -1.45
N ALA A 23 -25.07 11.00 -2.71
CA ALA A 23 -24.47 10.16 -3.73
C ALA A 23 -23.00 9.83 -3.39
N GLU A 24 -22.21 10.83 -3.00
CA GLU A 24 -20.82 10.64 -2.58
C GLU A 24 -20.71 9.69 -1.38
N GLN A 25 -21.58 9.83 -0.37
CA GLN A 25 -21.63 8.93 0.78
C GLN A 25 -21.96 7.49 0.38
N GLN A 26 -22.93 7.30 -0.52
CA GLN A 26 -23.30 5.98 -1.03
C GLN A 26 -22.14 5.35 -1.80
N GLU A 27 -21.51 6.11 -2.70
CA GLU A 27 -20.33 5.68 -3.44
C GLU A 27 -19.18 5.27 -2.52
N GLN A 28 -18.93 6.03 -1.44
CA GLN A 28 -17.92 5.69 -0.44
C GLN A 28 -18.24 4.40 0.32
N ILE A 29 -19.50 4.20 0.75
CA ILE A 29 -19.94 2.97 1.43
C ILE A 29 -19.78 1.77 0.51
N GLU A 30 -20.18 1.89 -0.76
CA GLU A 30 -20.03 0.83 -1.74
C GLU A 30 -18.56 0.55 -2.06
N ALA A 31 -17.72 1.59 -2.18
CA ALA A 31 -16.29 1.45 -2.37
C ALA A 31 -15.65 0.69 -1.19
N GLN A 32 -16.02 1.03 0.05
CA GLN A 32 -15.55 0.31 1.24
C GLN A 32 -16.00 -1.16 1.25
N LYS A 33 -17.25 -1.45 0.88
CA LYS A 33 -17.72 -2.83 0.73
C LYS A 33 -16.92 -3.61 -0.31
N ARG A 34 -16.70 -3.02 -1.49
CA ARG A 34 -15.88 -3.63 -2.56
C ARG A 34 -14.45 -3.91 -2.10
N ILE A 35 -13.84 -2.99 -1.36
CA ILE A 35 -12.49 -3.18 -0.80
C ILE A 35 -12.50 -4.33 0.23
N ALA A 36 -13.49 -4.37 1.12
CA ALA A 36 -13.60 -5.43 2.12
C ALA A 36 -13.81 -6.82 1.49
N GLU A 37 -14.65 -6.91 0.46
CA GLU A 37 -14.87 -8.13 -0.32
C GLU A 37 -13.60 -8.56 -1.05
N SER A 38 -12.91 -7.62 -1.71
CA SER A 38 -11.63 -7.87 -2.36
C SER A 38 -10.57 -8.36 -1.37
N TYR A 39 -10.46 -7.73 -0.19
CA TYR A 39 -9.56 -8.16 0.86
C TYR A 39 -9.89 -9.59 1.32
N LYS A 40 -11.16 -9.88 1.59
CA LYS A 40 -11.61 -11.22 2.00
C LYS A 40 -11.29 -12.28 0.95
N ALA A 41 -11.48 -11.96 -0.33
CA ALA A 41 -11.15 -12.85 -1.44
C ALA A 41 -9.64 -13.11 -1.57
N ASN A 42 -8.81 -12.13 -1.23
CA ASN A 42 -7.35 -12.16 -1.50
C ASN A 42 -6.47 -12.32 -0.25
N ILE A 43 -7.04 -12.48 0.95
CA ILE A 43 -6.29 -12.48 2.22
C ILE A 43 -5.15 -13.50 2.27
N LYS A 44 -5.33 -14.67 1.64
CA LYS A 44 -4.28 -15.70 1.58
C LYS A 44 -3.08 -15.22 0.76
N GLU A 45 -3.33 -14.62 -0.38
CA GLU A 45 -2.30 -14.08 -1.28
C GLU A 45 -1.58 -12.88 -0.64
N LEU A 46 -2.34 -12.02 0.06
CA LEU A 46 -1.78 -10.88 0.78
C LEU A 46 -0.84 -11.31 1.90
N ASN A 47 -1.23 -12.33 2.69
CA ASN A 47 -0.50 -12.71 3.90
C ASN A 47 0.56 -13.80 3.68
N ASN A 48 0.39 -14.68 2.69
CA ASN A 48 1.12 -15.96 2.61
C ASN A 48 1.56 -16.35 1.19
N ALA A 49 1.59 -15.44 0.23
CA ALA A 49 2.13 -15.78 -1.09
C ALA A 49 3.62 -16.18 -0.99
N ASP A 50 4.01 -17.26 -1.67
CA ASP A 50 5.34 -17.86 -1.57
C ASP A 50 6.47 -16.90 -1.95
N ASN A 51 6.17 -15.96 -2.84
CA ASN A 51 7.07 -14.93 -3.33
C ASN A 51 7.01 -13.63 -2.51
N SER A 52 6.42 -13.64 -1.31
CA SER A 52 6.30 -12.43 -0.48
C SER A 52 7.28 -12.47 0.68
N PRO A 53 8.27 -11.56 0.71
CA PRO A 53 9.17 -11.42 1.84
C PRO A 53 8.38 -11.09 3.10
N PHE A 54 8.75 -11.70 4.21
CA PHE A 54 8.15 -11.40 5.49
C PHE A 54 9.16 -11.51 6.64
N VAL A 55 8.84 -10.83 7.74
CA VAL A 55 9.57 -10.88 9.00
C VAL A 55 8.57 -11.21 10.12
N GLY A 56 9.03 -11.94 11.13
CA GLY A 56 8.22 -12.35 12.28
C GLY A 56 7.60 -13.75 12.13
N PRO A 57 6.72 -14.16 13.07
CA PRO A 57 6.18 -15.52 13.12
C PRO A 57 5.26 -15.82 11.94
N LYS A 58 5.44 -16.97 11.28
CA LYS A 58 4.58 -17.40 10.15
C LYS A 58 3.09 -17.48 10.53
N ASN A 59 2.81 -17.83 11.79
CA ASN A 59 1.45 -18.01 12.33
C ASN A 59 1.04 -16.87 13.30
N ALA A 60 1.58 -15.66 13.11
CA ALA A 60 1.20 -14.51 13.91
C ALA A 60 -0.31 -14.23 13.84
N LYS A 61 -0.91 -13.81 14.95
CA LYS A 61 -2.33 -13.42 15.01
C LYS A 61 -2.61 -12.13 14.25
N VAL A 62 -1.62 -11.25 14.18
CA VAL A 62 -1.68 -9.97 13.48
C VAL A 62 -0.68 -10.01 12.33
N THR A 63 -1.14 -9.62 11.14
CA THR A 63 -0.28 -9.44 9.95
C THR A 63 -0.43 -8.02 9.43
N ILE A 64 0.69 -7.34 9.23
CA ILE A 64 0.77 -6.04 8.58
C ILE A 64 1.34 -6.26 7.18
N VAL A 65 0.63 -5.82 6.15
CA VAL A 65 1.08 -5.90 4.75
C VAL A 65 1.45 -4.49 4.30
N GLU A 66 2.72 -4.28 3.96
CA GLU A 66 3.22 -3.02 3.44
C GLU A 66 3.34 -3.08 1.91
N PHE A 67 2.57 -2.23 1.23
CA PHE A 67 2.78 -1.92 -0.18
C PHE A 67 3.65 -0.68 -0.30
N PHE A 68 4.79 -0.81 -0.96
CA PHE A 68 5.79 0.26 -1.04
C PHE A 68 6.49 0.27 -2.40
N ASP A 69 7.00 1.44 -2.78
CA ASP A 69 7.82 1.62 -3.98
C ASP A 69 9.16 2.23 -3.55
N PHE A 70 10.27 1.68 -4.04
CA PHE A 70 11.62 2.14 -3.68
C PHE A 70 11.91 3.59 -4.12
N ASN A 71 11.19 4.12 -5.11
CA ASN A 71 11.29 5.51 -5.55
C ASN A 71 10.28 6.44 -4.86
N CYS A 72 9.40 5.94 -3.99
CA CYS A 72 8.42 6.76 -3.30
C CYS A 72 9.02 7.49 -2.10
N GLY A 73 9.04 8.83 -2.16
CA GLY A 73 9.58 9.66 -1.07
C GLY A 73 8.87 9.50 0.28
N TYR A 74 7.57 9.14 0.29
CA TYR A 74 6.86 8.81 1.53
C TYR A 74 7.28 7.44 2.09
N CYS A 75 7.49 6.43 1.24
CA CYS A 75 8.00 5.12 1.66
C CYS A 75 9.40 5.25 2.27
N LYS A 76 10.28 6.07 1.66
CA LYS A 76 11.60 6.38 2.21
C LYS A 76 11.54 7.00 3.60
N ARG A 77 10.60 7.92 3.84
CA ARG A 77 10.37 8.51 5.17
C ARG A 77 9.77 7.53 6.18
N LEU A 78 8.96 6.58 5.72
CA LEU A 78 8.32 5.59 6.58
C LEU A 78 9.29 4.48 7.03
N ALA A 79 10.23 4.07 6.17
CA ALA A 79 11.08 2.91 6.40
C ALA A 79 11.77 2.89 7.79
N PRO A 80 12.39 3.98 8.29
CA PRO A 80 12.99 3.99 9.62
C PRO A 80 11.97 3.75 10.76
N GLU A 81 10.75 4.27 10.62
CA GLU A 81 9.68 4.04 11.59
C GLU A 81 9.14 2.61 11.49
N MET A 82 9.02 2.07 10.27
CA MET A 82 8.64 0.67 10.05
C MET A 82 9.63 -0.28 10.75
N MET A 83 10.94 -0.02 10.64
CA MET A 83 11.98 -0.81 11.33
C MET A 83 11.84 -0.77 12.85
N LYS A 84 11.49 0.40 13.43
CA LYS A 84 11.19 0.52 14.87
C LYS A 84 9.97 -0.30 15.26
N VAL A 85 8.89 -0.24 14.47
CA VAL A 85 7.65 -0.99 14.71
C VAL A 85 7.91 -2.50 14.63
N ILE A 86 8.66 -2.97 13.64
CA ILE A 86 9.05 -4.39 13.50
C ILE A 86 9.81 -4.85 14.75
N LYS A 87 10.80 -4.06 15.20
CA LYS A 87 11.61 -4.39 16.37
C LYS A 87 10.79 -4.40 17.67
N ALA A 88 9.82 -3.50 17.80
CA ALA A 88 8.98 -3.40 18.99
C ALA A 88 7.88 -4.46 19.08
N ASN A 89 7.52 -5.11 17.97
CA ASN A 89 6.38 -6.04 17.88
C ASN A 89 6.81 -7.42 17.32
N PRO A 90 7.56 -8.22 18.08
CA PRO A 90 8.10 -9.51 17.62
C PRO A 90 7.03 -10.60 17.41
N ASP A 91 5.80 -10.38 17.88
CA ASP A 91 4.65 -11.27 17.72
C ASP A 91 3.80 -10.98 16.47
N VAL A 92 4.13 -9.91 15.74
CA VAL A 92 3.45 -9.50 14.50
C VAL A 92 4.21 -10.02 13.28
N LYS A 93 3.47 -10.43 12.24
CA LYS A 93 4.04 -10.75 10.93
C LYS A 93 3.99 -9.52 10.03
N PHE A 94 5.12 -9.14 9.47
CA PHE A 94 5.22 -8.04 8.50
C PHE A 94 5.49 -8.63 7.12
N VAL A 95 4.60 -8.37 6.16
CA VAL A 95 4.71 -8.86 4.77
C VAL A 95 4.97 -7.67 3.86
N PHE A 96 5.94 -7.79 2.98
CA PHE A 96 6.37 -6.72 2.10
C PHE A 96 5.94 -7.00 0.66
N LYS A 97 5.29 -6.01 0.04
CA LYS A 97 4.77 -6.08 -1.34
C LYS A 97 5.33 -4.91 -2.15
N PRO A 98 6.51 -5.07 -2.78
CA PRO A 98 7.07 -4.02 -3.62
C PRO A 98 6.16 -3.80 -4.83
N VAL A 99 5.69 -2.57 -4.99
CA VAL A 99 5.00 -2.07 -6.18
C VAL A 99 5.94 -1.17 -6.97
N THR A 100 5.71 -1.03 -8.27
CA THR A 100 6.68 -0.39 -9.18
C THR A 100 6.04 0.72 -10.01
N PHE A 101 5.09 1.46 -9.44
CA PHE A 101 4.35 2.51 -10.14
C PHE A 101 5.21 3.77 -10.40
N LEU A 102 6.36 3.91 -9.73
CA LEU A 102 7.36 4.97 -9.96
C LEU A 102 8.62 4.45 -10.67
N GLY A 103 8.51 3.37 -11.44
CA GLY A 103 9.62 2.86 -12.25
C GLY A 103 10.72 2.15 -11.46
N SER A 104 10.44 1.66 -10.26
CA SER A 104 11.40 0.97 -9.38
C SER A 104 11.59 -0.52 -9.66
N LEU A 105 11.18 -1.01 -10.84
CA LEU A 105 11.23 -2.43 -11.17
C LEU A 105 12.64 -3.06 -11.02
N PRO A 106 13.75 -2.42 -11.44
CA PRO A 106 15.09 -2.98 -11.22
C PRO A 106 15.40 -3.14 -9.73
N THR A 107 15.09 -2.12 -8.92
CA THR A 107 15.31 -2.13 -7.47
C THR A 107 14.45 -3.18 -6.77
N ALA A 108 13.18 -3.31 -7.16
CA ALA A 108 12.29 -4.35 -6.65
C ALA A 108 12.84 -5.75 -6.97
N LYS A 109 13.35 -5.98 -8.18
CA LYS A 109 13.99 -7.25 -8.55
C LYS A 109 15.22 -7.55 -7.69
N ALA A 110 16.06 -6.55 -7.42
CA ALA A 110 17.23 -6.71 -6.57
C ALA A 110 16.84 -7.10 -5.14
N ALA A 111 15.87 -6.40 -4.54
CA ALA A 111 15.35 -6.75 -3.22
C ALA A 111 14.75 -8.16 -3.20
N MET A 112 13.99 -8.55 -4.23
CA MET A 112 13.44 -9.91 -4.35
C MET A 112 14.53 -10.98 -4.54
N ALA A 113 15.67 -10.65 -5.17
CA ALA A 113 16.82 -11.53 -5.23
C ALA A 113 17.51 -11.66 -3.86
N ALA A 114 17.59 -10.58 -3.09
CA ALA A 114 18.08 -10.59 -1.71
C ALA A 114 17.18 -11.42 -0.78
N TYR A 115 15.86 -11.41 -1.01
CA TYR A 115 14.92 -12.28 -0.30
C TYR A 115 15.26 -13.77 -0.44
N LYS A 116 15.61 -14.22 -1.66
CA LYS A 116 16.05 -15.60 -1.90
C LYS A 116 17.33 -15.96 -1.16
N GLN A 117 18.09 -14.96 -0.70
CA GLN A 117 19.32 -15.11 0.06
C GLN A 117 19.13 -14.86 1.56
N GLY A 118 17.89 -14.62 2.02
CA GLY A 118 17.58 -14.32 3.41
C GLY A 118 18.00 -12.93 3.89
N LYS A 119 18.29 -12.00 2.96
CA LYS A 119 18.79 -10.64 3.26
C LYS A 119 17.80 -9.53 2.86
N PHE A 120 16.51 -9.85 2.81
CA PHE A 120 15.52 -8.91 2.30
C PHE A 120 15.44 -7.63 3.13
N LEU A 121 15.40 -7.76 4.46
CA LEU A 121 15.12 -6.63 5.35
C LEU A 121 16.28 -5.63 5.36
N GLU A 122 17.51 -6.13 5.30
CA GLU A 122 18.73 -5.34 5.20
C GLU A 122 18.75 -4.53 3.90
N VAL A 123 18.43 -5.18 2.77
CA VAL A 123 18.36 -4.51 1.47
C VAL A 123 17.17 -3.54 1.38
N TYR A 124 16.02 -3.90 1.96
CA TYR A 124 14.86 -3.01 2.08
C TYR A 124 15.24 -1.72 2.82
N GLU A 125 15.87 -1.83 3.98
CA GLU A 125 16.27 -0.68 4.80
C GLU A 125 17.32 0.15 4.07
N ALA A 126 18.38 -0.46 3.54
CA ALA A 126 19.46 0.24 2.86
C ALA A 126 18.99 1.01 1.62
N LEU A 127 18.12 0.40 0.78
CA LEU A 127 17.61 1.04 -0.42
C LEU A 127 16.62 2.18 -0.11
N LEU A 128 15.74 2.01 0.88
CA LEU A 128 14.76 3.05 1.23
C LEU A 128 15.37 4.20 2.04
N THR A 129 16.43 3.95 2.80
CA THR A 129 17.17 4.98 3.53
C THR A 129 18.24 5.67 2.68
N HIS A 130 18.52 5.16 1.48
CA HIS A 130 19.44 5.80 0.54
C HIS A 130 18.95 7.21 0.14
N ASN A 131 19.84 8.18 0.31
CA ASN A 131 19.61 9.57 -0.07
C ASN A 131 19.79 9.77 -1.58
N GLY A 132 18.75 10.28 -2.25
CA GLY A 132 18.77 10.51 -3.70
C GLY A 132 18.03 9.43 -4.49
N GLN A 133 18.26 9.42 -5.80
CA GLN A 133 17.62 8.49 -6.73
C GLN A 133 18.35 7.15 -6.72
N ILE A 134 17.61 6.05 -6.67
CA ILE A 134 18.19 4.71 -6.73
C ILE A 134 18.52 4.40 -8.19
N THR A 135 19.80 4.35 -8.50
CA THR A 135 20.32 3.99 -9.83
C THR A 135 20.82 2.56 -9.83
N PRO A 136 21.09 1.94 -11.00
CA PRO A 136 21.73 0.62 -11.06
C PRO A 136 23.04 0.53 -10.25
N ALA A 137 23.87 1.59 -10.26
CA ALA A 137 25.09 1.62 -9.47
C ALA A 137 24.81 1.53 -7.96
N VAL A 138 23.79 2.26 -7.48
CA VAL A 138 23.35 2.16 -6.08
C VAL A 138 22.89 0.75 -5.74
N ILE A 139 22.17 0.09 -6.64
CA ILE A 139 21.70 -1.29 -6.44
C ILE A 139 22.87 -2.26 -6.26
N ASP A 140 23.96 -2.07 -7.01
CA ASP A 140 25.13 -2.95 -6.96
C ASP A 140 26.01 -2.71 -5.71
N GLU A 141 25.85 -1.55 -5.04
CA GLU A 141 26.57 -1.18 -3.82
C GLU A 141 25.92 -1.70 -2.52
N VAL A 142 24.63 -2.10 -2.58
CA VAL A 142 23.85 -2.59 -1.43
C VAL A 142 23.84 -4.12 -1.37
#